data_AF-A0A1Y2QUM0-F1
#
_entry.id   AF-A0A1Y2QUM0-F1
#
_cell.length_a   1.000
_cell.length_b   1.000
_cell.length_c   1.000
_cell.angle_alpha   90.00
_cell.angle_beta   90.00
_cell.angle_gamma   90.00
#
_symmetry.space_group_name_H-M   'P 1'
#
loop_
_entity.id
_entity.type
_entity.pdbx_description
1 polymer ?
#
loop_
_entity_poly.entity_id
_entity_poly.type
_entity_poly.pdbx_seq_one_letter_code
_entity_poly.pdbx_strand_id
1 'polypeptide(L)'
;MNPSLDPFPQRTPPELKWLLNERAAVLGQLGKAQERADSFDIAARRWEEMRAKAVRCREEAQQVAAEKQRNLQALDVSIALVDSRVRSDAAGRVVPWKDKYGARGALSNFLRAALQDAAPQPISGADLTKLATEHFNLKLLTPPERKSFRDTVKAVLRLAVQRDGVVERLPKKNPNQRNQLYGWKGPTSLSALRALAGAVQEPKHEPAADAP
;
A
#
# COMPACT_ATOMS: atom_id res chain seq x y z
N MET A 1 -6.91 -38.98 69.23
CA MET A 1 -7.08 -37.87 68.27
C MET A 1 -6.91 -38.47 66.88
N ASN A 2 -7.93 -38.34 66.04
CA ASN A 2 -8.04 -39.06 64.77
C ASN A 2 -6.89 -38.71 63.81
N PRO A 3 -6.19 -39.71 63.24
CA PRO A 3 -5.31 -39.45 62.11
C PRO A 3 -6.18 -39.08 60.91
N SER A 4 -5.99 -37.87 60.36
CA SER A 4 -6.51 -37.50 59.05
C SER A 4 -5.96 -38.49 58.03
N LEU A 5 -6.82 -39.40 57.57
CA LEU A 5 -6.58 -40.19 56.37
C LEU A 5 -6.73 -39.23 55.19
N ASP A 6 -5.62 -38.60 54.79
CA ASP A 6 -5.56 -37.99 53.46
C ASP A 6 -5.70 -39.12 52.44
N PRO A 7 -6.77 -39.15 51.63
CA PRO A 7 -6.93 -40.20 50.65
C PRO A 7 -5.85 -40.05 49.58
N PHE A 8 -4.97 -41.05 49.48
CA PHE A 8 -4.04 -41.18 48.36
C PHE A 8 -4.81 -41.02 47.04
N PRO A 9 -4.25 -40.30 46.03
CA PRO A 9 -4.94 -40.07 44.78
C PRO A 9 -5.25 -41.41 44.09
N GLN A 10 -6.53 -41.80 44.09
CA GLN A 10 -6.99 -42.96 43.35
C GLN A 10 -6.75 -42.70 41.86
N ARG A 11 -6.08 -43.64 41.19
CA ARG A 11 -5.88 -43.57 39.73
C ARG A 11 -7.24 -43.55 39.05
N THR A 12 -7.45 -42.56 38.19
CA THR A 12 -8.64 -42.47 37.35
C THR A 12 -8.73 -43.69 36.42
N PRO A 13 -9.86 -44.41 36.36
CA PRO A 13 -10.05 -45.51 35.43
C PRO A 13 -9.72 -45.10 33.97
N PRO A 14 -9.11 -45.98 33.16
CA PRO A 14 -8.70 -45.66 31.79
C PRO A 14 -9.83 -45.11 30.90
N GLU A 15 -11.04 -45.65 31.05
CA GLU A 15 -12.23 -45.25 30.27
C GLU A 15 -12.64 -43.82 30.60
N LEU A 16 -12.59 -43.45 31.89
CA LEU A 16 -12.91 -42.11 32.34
C LEU A 16 -11.84 -41.11 31.87
N LYS A 17 -10.56 -41.49 31.89
CA LYS A 17 -9.48 -40.67 31.31
C LYS A 17 -9.68 -40.45 29.80
N TRP A 18 -10.07 -41.49 29.07
CA TRP A 18 -10.37 -41.36 27.64
C TRP A 18 -11.54 -40.41 27.37
N LEU A 19 -12.66 -40.57 28.09
CA LEU A 19 -13.82 -39.68 27.96
C LEU A 19 -13.48 -38.21 28.28
N LEU A 20 -12.62 -37.97 29.29
CA LEU A 20 -12.15 -36.62 29.61
C LEU A 20 -11.32 -36.01 28.46
N ASN A 21 -10.46 -36.81 27.83
CA ASN A 21 -9.67 -36.39 26.67
C ASN A 21 -10.56 -36.11 25.45
N GLU A 22 -11.53 -36.97 25.16
CA GLU A 22 -12.48 -36.75 24.06
C GLU A 22 -13.31 -35.49 24.28
N ARG A 23 -13.82 -35.28 25.50
CA ARG A 23 -14.53 -34.03 25.85
C ARG A 23 -13.63 -32.82 25.64
N ALA A 24 -12.36 -32.87 26.06
CA ALA A 24 -11.41 -31.79 25.85
C ALA A 24 -11.12 -31.54 24.36
N ALA A 25 -11.00 -32.61 23.56
CA ALA A 25 -10.81 -32.51 22.12
C ALA A 25 -12.02 -31.86 21.43
N VAL A 26 -13.24 -32.28 21.76
CA VAL A 26 -14.49 -31.70 21.25
C VAL A 26 -14.62 -30.23 21.65
N LEU A 27 -14.31 -29.88 22.91
CA LEU A 27 -14.30 -28.48 23.35
C LEU A 27 -13.29 -27.64 22.55
N GLY A 28 -12.11 -28.19 22.26
CA GLY A 28 -11.12 -27.53 21.41
C GLY A 28 -11.59 -27.35 19.96
N GLN A 29 -12.29 -28.34 19.40
CA GLN A 29 -12.90 -28.23 18.07
C GLN A 29 -14.01 -27.17 18.04
N LEU A 30 -14.86 -27.14 19.07
CA LEU A 30 -15.93 -26.15 19.22
C LEU A 30 -15.35 -24.73 19.31
N GLY A 31 -14.31 -24.52 20.14
CA GLY A 31 -13.62 -23.24 20.25
C GLY A 31 -13.06 -22.76 18.91
N LYS A 32 -12.37 -23.64 18.16
CA LYS A 32 -11.87 -23.31 16.80
C LYS A 32 -12.99 -22.97 15.81
N ALA A 33 -14.14 -23.65 15.92
CA ALA A 33 -15.29 -23.37 15.06
C ALA A 33 -15.91 -22.00 15.39
N GLN A 34 -16.00 -21.65 16.69
CA GLN A 34 -16.47 -20.35 17.16
C GLN A 34 -15.54 -19.22 16.72
N GLU A 35 -14.23 -19.35 16.95
CA GLU A 35 -13.23 -18.38 16.50
C GLU A 35 -13.31 -18.13 14.99
N ARG A 36 -13.55 -19.19 14.21
CA ARG A 36 -13.73 -19.08 12.76
C ARG A 36 -15.03 -18.34 12.41
N ALA A 37 -16.14 -18.63 13.08
CA ALA A 37 -17.40 -17.92 12.89
C ALA A 37 -17.24 -16.41 13.20
N ASP A 38 -16.62 -16.08 14.34
CA ASP A 38 -16.33 -14.70 14.72
C ASP A 38 -15.46 -13.98 13.68
N SER A 39 -14.46 -14.67 13.13
CA SER A 39 -13.61 -14.12 12.07
C SER A 39 -14.39 -13.80 10.79
N PHE A 40 -15.41 -14.60 10.46
CA PHE A 40 -16.29 -14.34 9.31
C PHE A 40 -17.24 -13.17 9.57
N ASP A 41 -17.76 -13.03 10.78
CA ASP A 41 -18.61 -11.89 11.15
C ASP A 41 -17.84 -10.57 11.08
N ILE A 42 -16.59 -10.55 11.55
CA ILE A 42 -15.71 -9.39 11.41
C ILE A 42 -15.45 -9.08 9.93
N ALA A 43 -15.19 -10.10 9.11
CA ALA A 43 -14.99 -9.92 7.68
C ALA A 43 -16.24 -9.37 7.00
N ALA A 44 -17.43 -9.90 7.32
CA ALA A 44 -18.70 -9.46 6.76
C ALA A 44 -18.96 -7.97 7.02
N ARG A 45 -18.72 -7.50 8.26
CA ARG A 45 -18.82 -6.08 8.62
C ARG A 45 -17.88 -5.20 7.80
N ARG A 46 -16.62 -5.61 7.65
CA ARG A 46 -15.64 -4.88 6.81
C ARG A 46 -16.09 -4.79 5.36
N TRP A 47 -16.65 -5.87 4.80
CA TRP A 47 -17.16 -5.88 3.43
C TRP A 47 -18.37 -4.95 3.26
N GLU A 48 -19.26 -4.90 4.25
CA GLU A 48 -20.41 -4.01 4.25
C GLU A 48 -20.00 -2.52 4.30
N GLU A 49 -19.03 -2.19 5.15
CA GLU A 49 -18.42 -0.85 5.19
C GLU A 49 -17.76 -0.47 3.86
N MET A 50 -17.00 -1.40 3.25
CA MET A 50 -16.38 -1.20 1.95
C MET A 50 -17.43 -1.00 0.85
N ARG A 51 -18.51 -1.76 0.86
CA ARG A 51 -19.64 -1.61 -0.07
C ARG A 51 -20.30 -0.25 0.09
N ALA A 52 -20.61 0.16 1.32
CA ALA A 52 -21.19 1.47 1.60
C ALA A 52 -20.28 2.61 1.10
N LYS A 53 -18.96 2.49 1.31
CA LYS A 53 -17.98 3.44 0.77
C LYS A 53 -17.98 3.46 -0.76
N ALA A 54 -18.00 2.30 -1.40
CA ALA A 54 -18.02 2.20 -2.87
C ALA A 54 -19.29 2.83 -3.47
N VAL A 55 -20.45 2.65 -2.82
CA VAL A 55 -21.71 3.28 -3.23
C VAL A 55 -21.60 4.80 -3.17
N ARG A 56 -21.12 5.38 -2.06
CA ARG A 56 -20.90 6.83 -1.94
C ARG A 56 -19.97 7.37 -3.02
N CYS A 57 -18.83 6.71 -3.24
CA CYS A 57 -17.89 7.12 -4.30
C CYS A 57 -18.52 7.04 -5.70
N ARG A 58 -19.43 6.08 -5.95
CA ARG A 58 -20.16 5.98 -7.22
C ARG A 58 -21.15 7.13 -7.39
N GLU A 59 -21.91 7.45 -6.35
CA GLU A 59 -22.88 8.56 -6.36
C GLU A 59 -22.19 9.91 -6.60
N GLU A 60 -21.09 10.18 -5.88
CA GLU A 60 -20.26 11.37 -6.09
C GLU A 60 -19.74 11.45 -7.55
N ALA A 61 -19.22 10.34 -8.08
CA ALA A 61 -18.74 10.29 -9.46
C ALA A 61 -19.86 10.54 -10.49
N GLN A 62 -21.07 10.03 -10.23
CA GLN A 62 -22.26 10.29 -11.07
C GLN A 62 -22.68 11.76 -11.03
N GLN A 63 -22.65 12.39 -9.86
CA GLN A 63 -22.96 13.81 -9.71
C GLN A 63 -21.97 14.69 -10.49
N VAL A 64 -20.66 14.41 -10.35
CA VAL A 64 -19.62 15.11 -11.10
C VAL A 64 -19.80 14.91 -12.61
N ALA A 65 -20.08 13.68 -13.04
CA ALA A 65 -20.34 13.39 -14.46
C ALA A 65 -21.56 14.18 -14.99
N ALA A 66 -22.66 14.23 -14.24
CA ALA A 66 -23.85 14.99 -14.61
C ALA A 66 -23.60 16.50 -14.67
N GLU A 67 -22.79 17.05 -13.75
CA GLU A 67 -22.34 18.45 -13.81
C GLU A 67 -21.52 18.72 -15.09
N LYS A 68 -20.52 17.87 -15.38
CA LYS A 68 -19.70 18.06 -16.59
C LYS A 68 -20.50 17.88 -17.88
N GLN A 69 -21.48 16.99 -17.89
CA GLN A 69 -22.38 16.83 -19.02
C GLN A 69 -23.22 18.10 -19.27
N ARG A 70 -23.76 18.71 -18.20
CA ARG A 70 -24.47 20.00 -18.31
C ARG A 70 -23.58 21.11 -18.84
N ASN A 71 -22.33 21.19 -18.37
CA ASN A 71 -21.37 22.17 -18.85
C ASN A 71 -21.03 21.96 -20.33
N LEU A 72 -20.85 20.71 -20.77
CA LEU A 72 -20.63 20.40 -22.20
C LEU A 72 -21.81 20.85 -23.05
N GLN A 73 -23.06 20.53 -22.63
CA GLN A 73 -24.26 20.97 -23.35
C GLN A 73 -24.37 22.50 -23.43
N ALA A 74 -24.05 23.23 -22.35
CA ALA A 74 -24.04 24.69 -22.37
C ALA A 74 -22.98 25.26 -23.32
N LEU A 75 -21.80 24.63 -23.40
CA LEU A 75 -20.76 24.99 -24.35
C LEU A 75 -21.17 24.70 -25.80
N ASP A 76 -21.81 23.56 -26.06
CA ASP A 76 -22.32 23.21 -27.39
C ASP A 76 -23.32 24.27 -27.89
N VAL A 77 -24.27 24.67 -27.04
CA VAL A 77 -25.23 25.74 -27.35
C VAL A 77 -24.51 27.08 -27.59
N SER A 78 -23.52 27.42 -26.75
CA SER A 78 -22.77 28.67 -26.90
C SER A 78 -21.96 28.70 -28.21
N ILE A 79 -21.33 27.60 -28.60
CA ILE A 79 -20.59 27.47 -29.86
C ILE A 79 -21.55 27.65 -31.04
N ALA A 80 -22.71 26.99 -31.01
CA ALA A 80 -23.70 27.08 -32.08
C ALA A 80 -24.29 28.50 -32.24
N LEU A 81 -24.40 29.26 -31.16
CA LEU A 81 -24.83 30.67 -31.19
C LEU A 81 -23.76 31.61 -31.78
N VAL A 82 -22.47 31.28 -31.60
CA VAL A 82 -21.35 32.09 -32.12
C VAL A 82 -21.08 31.80 -33.60
N ASP A 83 -21.00 30.52 -33.99
CA ASP A 83 -20.90 30.10 -35.40
C ASP A 83 -21.51 28.71 -35.59
N SER A 84 -22.67 28.66 -36.25
CA SER A 84 -23.43 27.43 -36.49
C SER A 84 -22.74 26.44 -37.44
N ARG A 85 -21.69 26.86 -38.15
CA ARG A 85 -20.89 25.97 -39.01
C ARG A 85 -19.84 25.19 -38.22
N VAL A 86 -19.53 25.62 -36.99
CA VAL A 86 -18.55 24.94 -36.14
C VAL A 86 -19.18 23.71 -35.52
N ARG A 87 -18.60 22.56 -35.82
CA ARG A 87 -18.94 21.29 -35.18
C ARG A 87 -18.27 21.19 -33.81
N SER A 88 -19.05 21.20 -32.73
CA SER A 88 -18.51 21.15 -31.36
C SER A 88 -17.81 19.83 -31.01
N ASP A 89 -18.14 18.75 -31.73
CA ASP A 89 -17.52 17.42 -31.57
C ASP A 89 -16.15 17.29 -32.27
N ALA A 90 -15.79 18.22 -33.16
CA ALA A 90 -14.60 18.11 -34.00
C ALA A 90 -13.27 18.15 -33.22
N ALA A 91 -13.26 18.78 -32.04
CA ALA A 91 -12.06 18.87 -31.19
C ALA A 91 -11.67 17.52 -30.54
N GLY A 92 -12.59 16.55 -30.49
CA GLY A 92 -12.37 15.25 -29.89
C GLY A 92 -12.07 15.28 -28.39
N ARG A 93 -11.75 14.12 -27.83
CA ARG A 93 -11.42 13.99 -26.40
C ARG A 93 -9.94 14.31 -26.15
N VAL A 94 -9.66 15.39 -25.44
CA VAL A 94 -8.32 15.67 -24.92
C VAL A 94 -8.02 14.70 -23.77
N VAL A 95 -6.96 13.92 -23.91
CA VAL A 95 -6.46 13.02 -22.87
C VAL A 95 -5.20 13.66 -22.27
N PRO A 96 -5.26 14.32 -21.09
CA PRO A 96 -4.21 15.23 -20.63
C PRO A 96 -2.81 14.63 -20.44
N TRP A 97 -2.70 13.30 -20.36
CA TRP A 97 -1.43 12.58 -20.22
C TRP A 97 -0.89 12.05 -21.55
N LYS A 98 -1.76 11.88 -22.55
CA LYS A 98 -1.37 11.46 -23.90
C LYS A 98 -0.46 12.57 -24.43
N ASP A 99 0.71 12.17 -24.93
CA ASP A 99 1.79 13.05 -25.42
C ASP A 99 2.68 13.72 -24.36
N LYS A 100 2.41 13.57 -23.04
CA LYS A 100 3.30 14.12 -22.00
C LYS A 100 4.45 13.19 -21.61
N TYR A 101 4.15 11.92 -21.35
CA TYR A 101 5.14 10.96 -20.82
C TYR A 101 5.34 9.75 -21.74
N GLY A 102 4.74 9.75 -22.93
CA GLY A 102 4.70 8.58 -23.81
C GLY A 102 3.68 7.53 -23.35
N ALA A 103 4.13 6.29 -23.20
CA ALA A 103 3.27 5.17 -22.83
C ALA A 103 2.69 5.29 -21.40
N ARG A 104 1.54 4.65 -21.16
CA ARG A 104 0.94 4.57 -19.82
C ARG A 104 1.94 3.93 -18.85
N GLY A 105 2.21 4.61 -17.73
CA GLY A 105 3.14 4.13 -16.71
C GLY A 105 4.61 4.54 -16.91
N ALA A 106 4.96 5.19 -18.03
CA ALA A 106 6.33 5.61 -18.33
C ALA A 106 6.97 6.46 -17.20
N LEU A 107 6.23 7.42 -16.64
CA LEU A 107 6.72 8.20 -15.49
C LEU A 107 7.00 7.32 -14.27
N SER A 108 6.16 6.34 -13.98
CA SER A 108 6.38 5.43 -12.86
C SER A 108 7.61 4.55 -13.08
N ASN A 109 7.80 4.06 -14.31
CA ASN A 109 8.95 3.22 -14.65
C ASN A 109 10.25 4.04 -14.59
N PHE A 110 10.23 5.25 -15.13
CA PHE A 110 11.37 6.18 -15.05
C PHE A 110 11.74 6.49 -13.59
N LEU A 111 10.77 6.83 -12.74
CA LEU A 111 11.05 7.13 -11.34
C LEU A 111 11.62 5.93 -10.57
N ARG A 112 11.20 4.70 -10.91
CA ARG A 112 11.79 3.48 -10.36
C ARG A 112 13.23 3.29 -10.82
N ALA A 113 13.47 3.41 -12.12
CA ALA A 113 14.82 3.31 -12.69
C ALA A 113 15.76 4.35 -12.07
N ALA A 114 15.34 5.62 -12.00
CA ALA A 114 16.13 6.69 -11.40
C ALA A 114 16.46 6.43 -9.91
N LEU A 115 15.52 5.87 -9.14
CA LEU A 115 15.77 5.48 -7.75
C LEU A 115 16.70 4.27 -7.64
N GLN A 116 16.57 3.31 -8.55
CA GLN A 116 17.44 2.13 -8.62
C GLN A 116 18.88 2.52 -8.98
N ASP A 117 19.07 3.42 -9.95
CA ASP A 117 20.39 3.87 -10.42
C ASP A 117 21.12 4.71 -9.37
N ALA A 118 20.38 5.45 -8.55
CA ALA A 118 20.96 6.22 -7.46
C ALA A 118 21.24 5.40 -6.20
N ALA A 119 20.76 4.16 -6.12
CA ALA A 119 21.04 3.30 -4.98
C ALA A 119 22.56 3.12 -4.82
N PRO A 120 23.10 3.21 -3.59
CA PRO A 120 22.41 3.20 -2.29
C PRO A 120 22.00 4.60 -1.77
N GLN A 121 22.25 5.69 -2.49
CA GLN A 121 22.00 7.03 -2.01
C GLN A 121 20.52 7.44 -2.19
N PRO A 122 19.90 8.08 -1.18
CA PRO A 122 18.52 8.50 -1.29
C PRO A 122 18.37 9.79 -2.10
N ILE A 123 17.32 9.87 -2.92
CA ILE A 123 17.02 11.05 -3.74
C ILE A 123 15.83 11.81 -3.16
N SER A 124 15.87 13.15 -3.22
CA SER A 124 14.74 13.97 -2.83
C SER A 124 13.63 13.98 -3.90
N GLY A 125 12.38 14.14 -3.47
CA GLY A 125 11.28 14.29 -4.43
C GLY A 125 11.43 15.50 -5.36
N ALA A 126 12.16 16.53 -4.96
CA ALA A 126 12.43 17.69 -5.81
C ALA A 126 13.42 17.34 -6.94
N ASP A 127 14.48 16.60 -6.63
CA ASP A 127 15.47 16.17 -7.62
C ASP A 127 14.87 15.17 -8.60
N LEU A 128 14.05 14.23 -8.11
CA LEU A 128 13.28 13.33 -8.99
C LEU A 128 12.34 14.10 -9.93
N THR A 129 11.72 15.18 -9.44
CA THR A 129 10.89 16.03 -10.29
C THR A 129 11.72 16.71 -11.37
N LYS A 130 12.92 17.20 -11.02
CA LYS A 130 13.86 17.81 -11.98
C LYS A 130 14.32 16.79 -13.04
N LEU A 131 14.81 15.64 -12.61
CA LEU A 131 15.23 14.54 -13.50
C LEU A 131 14.10 14.11 -14.44
N ALA A 132 12.87 13.99 -13.94
CA ALA A 132 11.74 13.65 -14.79
C ALA A 132 11.37 14.78 -15.77
N THR A 133 11.49 16.04 -15.37
CA THR A 133 11.27 17.18 -16.28
C THR A 133 12.26 17.17 -17.43
N GLU A 134 13.53 16.90 -17.14
CA GLU A 134 14.61 16.81 -18.11
C GLU A 134 14.43 15.60 -19.04
N HIS A 135 14.20 14.40 -18.47
CA HIS A 135 14.05 13.16 -19.25
C HIS A 135 12.85 13.20 -20.21
N PHE A 136 11.71 13.74 -19.77
CA PHE A 136 10.51 13.86 -20.61
C PHE A 136 10.44 15.17 -21.40
N ASN A 137 11.50 15.99 -21.37
CA ASN A 137 11.58 17.28 -22.05
C ASN A 137 10.34 18.17 -21.82
N LEU A 138 9.88 18.24 -20.56
CA LEU A 138 8.64 18.93 -20.21
C LEU A 138 8.87 20.43 -20.09
N LYS A 139 8.17 21.22 -20.91
CA LYS A 139 8.17 22.68 -20.83
C LYS A 139 7.14 23.15 -19.80
N LEU A 140 7.53 23.18 -18.52
CA LEU A 140 6.67 23.63 -17.41
C LEU A 140 6.81 25.15 -17.21
N LEU A 141 6.15 25.92 -18.08
CA LEU A 141 6.28 27.37 -18.18
C LEU A 141 5.67 28.08 -16.96
N THR A 142 4.52 27.59 -16.49
CA THR A 142 3.75 28.30 -15.45
C THR A 142 3.96 27.72 -14.05
N PRO A 143 3.87 28.53 -12.97
CA PRO A 143 3.91 28.01 -11.59
C PRO A 143 2.84 26.93 -11.29
N PRO A 144 1.58 27.04 -11.76
CA PRO A 144 0.59 25.99 -11.60
C PRO A 144 0.99 24.66 -12.26
N GLU A 145 1.57 24.69 -13.46
CA GLU A 145 2.08 23.48 -14.14
C GLU A 145 3.17 22.80 -13.33
N ARG A 146 4.15 23.56 -12.84
CA ARG A 146 5.23 23.03 -11.98
C ARG A 146 4.68 22.40 -10.71
N LYS A 147 3.67 23.02 -10.10
CA LYS A 147 3.00 22.47 -8.92
C LYS A 147 2.27 21.16 -9.27
N SER A 148 1.45 21.17 -10.32
CA SER A 148 0.69 20.00 -10.78
C SER A 148 1.60 18.82 -11.11
N PHE A 149 2.73 19.07 -11.76
CA PHE A 149 3.68 18.01 -12.09
C PHE A 149 4.34 17.41 -10.84
N ARG A 150 4.79 18.26 -9.92
CA ARG A 150 5.34 17.81 -8.63
C ARG A 150 4.33 16.99 -7.81
N ASP A 151 3.04 17.37 -7.83
CA ASP A 151 2.00 16.62 -7.15
C ASP A 151 1.72 15.26 -7.82
N THR A 152 1.87 15.19 -9.15
CA THR A 152 1.83 13.92 -9.90
C THR A 152 2.98 13.00 -9.49
N VAL A 153 4.22 13.51 -9.44
CA VAL A 153 5.40 12.75 -8.98
C VAL A 153 5.21 12.23 -7.56
N LYS A 154 4.73 13.08 -6.64
CA LYS A 154 4.41 12.67 -5.26
C LYS A 154 3.35 11.57 -5.20
N ALA A 155 2.30 11.65 -6.02
CA ALA A 155 1.26 10.64 -6.06
C ALA A 155 1.80 9.29 -6.56
N VAL A 156 2.62 9.29 -7.60
CA VAL A 156 3.28 8.08 -8.13
C VAL A 156 4.21 7.46 -7.10
N LEU A 157 5.03 8.25 -6.40
CA LEU A 157 5.93 7.75 -5.35
C LEU A 157 5.15 7.17 -4.17
N ARG A 158 4.05 7.82 -3.74
CA ARG A 158 3.20 7.29 -2.68
C ARG A 158 2.61 5.93 -3.06
N LEU A 159 2.13 5.79 -4.30
CA LEU A 159 1.61 4.52 -4.81
C LEU A 159 2.70 3.45 -4.87
N ALA A 160 3.91 3.80 -5.32
CA ALA A 160 5.05 2.87 -5.37
C ALA A 160 5.45 2.36 -3.96
N VAL A 161 5.43 3.25 -2.96
CA VAL A 161 5.67 2.87 -1.55
C VAL A 161 4.56 1.97 -1.02
N GLN A 162 3.29 2.29 -1.29
CA GLN A 162 2.14 1.59 -0.71
C GLN A 162 1.83 0.25 -1.37
N ARG A 163 2.00 0.12 -2.69
CA ARG A 163 1.55 -1.06 -3.45
C ARG A 163 2.67 -2.02 -3.79
N ASP A 164 3.83 -1.50 -4.17
CA ASP A 164 4.91 -2.32 -4.69
C ASP A 164 5.95 -2.70 -3.62
N GLY A 165 6.12 -1.88 -2.58
CA GLY A 165 7.10 -2.11 -1.52
C GLY A 165 8.57 -1.98 -1.96
N VAL A 166 8.81 -1.58 -3.22
CA VAL A 166 10.14 -1.46 -3.83
C VAL A 166 10.82 -0.13 -3.50
N VAL A 167 10.02 0.88 -3.16
CA VAL A 167 10.49 2.21 -2.74
C VAL A 167 10.17 2.41 -1.28
N GLU A 168 11.12 2.95 -0.52
CA GLU A 168 10.91 3.32 0.86
C GLU A 168 10.99 4.84 1.07
N ARG A 169 10.20 5.31 2.03
CA ARG A 169 10.19 6.70 2.45
C ARG A 169 11.10 6.81 3.67
N LEU A 170 12.23 7.49 3.52
CA LEU A 170 13.18 7.64 4.62
C LEU A 170 12.75 8.72 5.61
N PRO A 171 13.02 8.56 6.92
CA PRO A 171 12.79 9.62 7.88
C PRO A 171 13.64 10.84 7.52
N LYS A 172 13.10 12.03 7.81
CA LYS A 172 13.87 13.27 7.63
C LYS A 172 15.02 13.26 8.64
N LYS A 173 16.25 13.47 8.17
CA LYS A 173 17.43 13.52 9.07
C LYS A 173 17.40 14.77 9.94
N ASN A 174 16.83 15.87 9.41
CA ASN A 174 16.64 17.12 10.12
C ASN A 174 15.16 17.54 10.10
N PRO A 175 14.59 18.05 11.21
CA PRO A 175 13.22 18.57 11.24
C PRO A 175 13.00 19.73 10.27
N ASN A 176 14.04 20.53 10.01
CA ASN A 176 14.03 21.63 9.02
C ASN A 176 14.14 21.17 7.56
N GLN A 177 14.30 19.87 7.30
CA GLN A 177 14.39 19.34 5.94
C GLN A 177 13.02 19.45 5.26
N ARG A 178 12.91 20.37 4.29
CA ARG A 178 11.65 20.62 3.56
C ARG A 178 11.27 19.46 2.65
N ASN A 179 12.26 18.79 2.05
CA ASN A 179 12.03 17.75 1.05
C ASN A 179 12.04 16.35 1.67
N GLN A 180 11.07 15.53 1.24
CA GLN A 180 11.02 14.12 1.57
C GLN A 180 12.06 13.34 0.75
N LEU A 181 12.84 12.49 1.41
CA LEU A 181 13.80 11.57 0.79
C LEU A 181 13.13 10.22 0.51
N TYR A 182 13.53 9.62 -0.61
CA TYR A 182 13.09 8.31 -1.07
C TYR A 182 14.32 7.44 -1.35
N GLY A 183 14.26 6.20 -0.89
CA GLY A 183 15.29 5.19 -1.11
C GLY A 183 14.76 4.04 -1.95
N TRP A 184 15.65 3.40 -2.71
CA TRP A 184 15.35 2.13 -3.36
C TRP A 184 15.59 0.99 -2.38
N LYS A 185 14.54 0.20 -2.11
CA LYS A 185 14.62 -0.99 -1.26
C LYS A 185 14.87 -2.27 -2.09
N GLY A 186 14.54 -2.21 -3.38
CA GLY A 186 14.56 -3.37 -4.27
C GLY A 186 13.35 -4.28 -4.07
N PRO A 187 13.08 -5.17 -5.04
CA PRO A 187 12.08 -6.22 -4.84
C PRO A 187 12.53 -7.09 -3.67
N THR A 188 11.62 -7.36 -2.72
CA THR A 188 11.91 -8.27 -1.60
C THR A 188 11.98 -9.70 -2.13
N SER A 189 13.13 -10.08 -2.68
CA SER A 189 13.35 -11.45 -3.16
C SER A 189 13.57 -12.37 -1.97
N LEU A 190 13.10 -13.62 -2.09
CA LEU A 190 13.39 -14.69 -1.12
C LEU A 190 14.91 -14.87 -0.90
N SER A 191 15.72 -14.60 -1.93
CA SER A 191 17.19 -14.62 -1.82
C SER A 191 17.73 -13.50 -0.94
N ALA A 192 17.19 -12.28 -1.01
CA ALA A 192 17.57 -11.17 -0.14
C ALA A 192 17.18 -11.44 1.33
N LEU A 193 16.00 -12.04 1.56
CA LEU A 193 15.56 -12.46 2.88
C LEU A 193 16.42 -13.60 3.46
N ARG A 194 16.84 -14.57 2.64
CA ARG A 194 17.77 -15.64 3.06
C ARG A 194 19.16 -15.11 3.41
N ALA A 195 19.69 -14.15 2.66
CA ALA A 195 20.98 -13.53 2.96
C ALA A 195 20.96 -12.76 4.30
N LEU A 196 19.86 -12.05 4.58
CA LEU A 196 19.63 -11.38 5.88
C LEU A 196 19.49 -12.38 7.04
N ALA A 197 18.82 -13.52 6.84
CA ALA A 197 18.69 -14.55 7.86
C ALA A 197 20.01 -15.27 8.17
N GLY A 198 20.89 -15.44 7.17
CA GLY A 198 22.22 -16.04 7.35
C GLY A 198 23.19 -15.15 8.14
N ALA A 199 23.05 -13.82 8.05
CA ALA A 199 23.93 -12.88 8.74
C ALA A 199 23.64 -12.72 10.25
N VAL A 200 22.55 -13.28 10.76
CA VAL A 200 22.13 -13.15 12.18
C VAL A 200 22.66 -14.30 13.05
N GLN A 201 23.22 -15.36 12.47
CA GLN A 201 23.82 -16.48 13.21
C GLN A 201 25.35 -16.39 13.23
N GLU A 202 25.90 -15.58 14.14
CA GLU A 202 27.18 -15.87 14.80
C GLU A 202 27.43 -14.92 15.99
N PRO A 203 26.91 -15.20 17.19
CA PRO A 203 27.64 -14.95 18.41
C PRO A 203 28.48 -16.19 18.70
N LYS A 204 29.77 -16.11 18.35
CA LYS A 204 30.80 -17.07 18.71
C LYS A 204 30.87 -17.13 20.24
N HIS A 205 30.25 -18.15 20.83
CA HIS A 205 30.30 -18.38 22.27
C HIS A 205 31.73 -18.85 22.61
N GLU A 206 32.55 -17.93 23.10
CA GLU A 206 33.88 -18.21 23.63
C GLU A 206 33.68 -18.91 25.00
N PRO A 207 34.14 -20.16 25.19
CA PRO A 207 34.06 -20.80 26.49
C PRO A 207 35.15 -20.24 27.42
N ALA A 208 34.73 -19.72 28.57
CA ALA A 208 35.61 -19.31 29.64
C ALA A 208 36.45 -20.50 30.12
N ALA A 209 37.77 -20.37 30.02
CA ALA A 209 38.72 -21.32 30.57
C ALA A 209 38.83 -21.14 32.09
N ASP A 210 38.77 -22.27 32.79
CA ASP A 210 38.99 -22.44 34.23
C ASP A 210 40.28 -21.74 34.73
N ALA A 211 40.15 -21.10 35.89
CA ALA A 211 41.27 -20.61 36.68
C ALA A 211 41.75 -21.72 37.64
N PRO A 212 43.07 -21.85 37.87
CA PRO A 212 43.63 -22.74 38.90
C PRO A 212 43.46 -22.19 40.32
#